data_AF-A0A7W2LWX1-F1
#
_entry.id   AF-A0A7W2LWX1-F1
#
_cell.length_a   1.000
_cell.length_b   1.000
_cell.length_c   1.000
_cell.angle_alpha   90.00
_cell.angle_beta   90.00
_cell.angle_gamma   90.00
#
_symmetry.space_group_name_H-M   'P 1'
#
loop_
_entity.id
_entity.type
_entity.pdbx_description
1 polymer ?
#
loop_
_entity_poly.entity_id
_entity_poly.type
_entity_poly.pdbx_seq_one_letter_code
_entity_poly.pdbx_strand_id
1 'polypeptide(L)'
;MSDRQIRALLQTVFDKAVEKMRSEGRANHEMKSLRCASAHWLRHTSATVDAPLRNPKDLQEDLRHSNLSTTQNTYYHSHDQERAHSVKRIGMRDRG
;
A
#
# COMPACT_ATOMS: atom_id res chain seq x y z
N MET A 1 -2.63 0.69 -26.17
CA MET A 1 -3.57 0.58 -25.04
C MET A 1 -3.65 1.93 -24.36
N SER A 2 -4.85 2.51 -24.24
CA SER A 2 -5.06 3.81 -23.58
C SER A 2 -5.35 3.63 -22.09
N ASP A 3 -5.16 4.69 -21.30
CA ASP A 3 -5.50 4.70 -19.87
C ASP A 3 -6.95 4.26 -19.61
N ARG A 4 -7.88 4.68 -20.48
CA ARG A 4 -9.28 4.26 -20.45
C ARG A 4 -9.44 2.74 -20.60
N GLN A 5 -8.67 2.10 -21.49
CA GLN A 5 -8.72 0.65 -21.69
C GLN A 5 -8.20 -0.10 -20.47
N ILE A 6 -7.09 0.36 -19.88
CA ILE A 6 -6.53 -0.21 -18.65
C ILE A 6 -7.54 -0.11 -17.51
N ARG A 7 -8.16 1.06 -17.35
CA ARG A 7 -9.19 1.28 -16.31
C ARG A 7 -10.40 0.37 -16.48
N ALA A 8 -10.87 0.16 -17.71
CA ALA A 8 -11.99 -0.74 -18.00
C ALA A 8 -11.66 -2.21 -17.67
N LEU A 9 -10.43 -2.65 -18.00
CA LEU A 9 -9.95 -3.98 -17.65
C LEU A 9 -9.88 -4.17 -16.13
N LEU A 10 -9.29 -3.20 -15.42
CA LEU A 10 -9.20 -3.23 -13.96
C LEU A 10 -10.58 -3.25 -13.30
N GLN A 11 -11.53 -2.45 -13.79
CA GLN A 11 -12.90 -2.45 -13.28
C GLN A 11 -13.53 -3.85 -13.44
N THR A 12 -13.34 -4.49 -14.59
CA THR A 12 -13.87 -5.84 -14.85
C THR A 12 -13.29 -6.87 -13.88
N VAL A 13 -12.00 -6.75 -13.51
CA VAL A 13 -11.37 -7.63 -12.52
C VAL A 13 -11.95 -7.40 -11.13
N PHE A 14 -12.11 -6.14 -10.72
CA PHE A 14 -12.70 -5.80 -9.42
C PHE A 14 -14.16 -6.24 -9.31
N ASP A 15 -14.96 -6.06 -10.35
CA ASP A 15 -16.36 -6.48 -10.36
C ASP A 15 -16.47 -8.00 -10.15
N LYS A 16 -15.62 -8.79 -10.81
CA LYS A 16 -15.55 -10.25 -10.62
C LYS A 16 -15.10 -10.63 -9.21
N ALA A 17 -14.13 -9.92 -8.65
CA ALA A 17 -13.65 -10.17 -7.30
C ALA A 17 -14.73 -9.86 -6.25
N VAL A 18 -15.49 -8.77 -6.44
CA VAL A 18 -16.64 -8.45 -5.58
C VAL A 18 -17.71 -9.53 -5.66
N GLU A 19 -18.02 -10.03 -6.87
CA GLU A 19 -19.02 -11.08 -7.02
C GLU A 19 -18.59 -12.39 -6.33
N LYS A 20 -17.31 -12.73 -6.41
CA LYS A 20 -16.75 -13.86 -5.65
C LYS A 20 -16.88 -13.62 -4.14
N MET A 21 -16.53 -12.44 -3.64
CA MET A 21 -16.68 -12.10 -2.21
C MET A 21 -18.12 -12.22 -1.72
N ARG A 22 -19.11 -11.85 -2.56
CA ARG A 22 -20.53 -12.08 -2.25
C ARG A 22 -20.86 -13.55 -2.10
N SER A 23 -20.39 -14.38 -3.03
CA SER A 23 -20.62 -15.84 -2.96
C SER A 23 -19.98 -16.49 -1.73
N GLU A 24 -18.90 -15.90 -1.21
CA GLU A 24 -18.21 -16.33 0.01
C GLU A 24 -18.86 -15.80 1.31
N GLY A 25 -19.92 -14.99 1.23
CA GLY A 25 -20.61 -14.42 2.41
C GLY A 25 -19.80 -13.33 3.13
N ARG A 26 -18.85 -12.68 2.45
CA ARG A 26 -17.99 -11.63 3.03
C ARG A 26 -18.80 -10.39 3.42
N ALA A 27 -18.32 -9.64 4.40
CA ALA A 27 -19.02 -8.46 4.91
C ALA A 27 -19.11 -7.34 3.85
N ASN A 28 -20.25 -6.64 3.81
CA ASN A 28 -20.52 -5.59 2.81
C ASN A 28 -19.48 -4.46 2.78
N HIS A 29 -18.88 -4.12 3.93
CA HIS A 29 -17.88 -3.05 4.00
C HIS A 29 -16.58 -3.41 3.27
N GLU A 30 -16.17 -4.70 3.26
CA GLU A 30 -14.98 -5.16 2.53
C GLU A 30 -15.18 -5.02 1.01
N MET A 31 -16.39 -5.34 0.53
CA MET A 31 -16.74 -5.21 -0.89
C MET A 31 -16.82 -3.74 -1.33
N LYS A 32 -17.23 -2.83 -0.43
CA LYS A 32 -17.31 -1.40 -0.73
C LYS A 32 -15.92 -0.80 -0.98
N SER A 33 -14.93 -1.21 -0.19
CA SER A 33 -13.53 -0.79 -0.39
C SER A 33 -13.02 -1.21 -1.78
N LEU A 34 -13.32 -2.44 -2.21
CA LEU A 34 -12.90 -2.95 -3.51
C LEU A 34 -13.63 -2.28 -4.69
N ARG A 35 -14.87 -1.83 -4.50
CA ARG A 35 -15.61 -1.05 -5.51
C ARG A 35 -15.06 0.36 -5.73
N CYS A 36 -14.43 0.93 -4.71
CA CYS A 36 -13.79 2.25 -4.80
C CYS A 36 -12.32 2.18 -5.24
N ALA A 37 -11.77 0.97 -5.39
CA ALA A 37 -10.40 0.76 -5.81
C ALA A 37 -10.14 1.30 -7.23
N SER A 38 -8.96 1.87 -7.44
CA SER A 38 -8.50 2.41 -8.73
C SER A 38 -7.15 1.84 -9.13
N ALA A 39 -6.71 2.09 -10.37
CA ALA A 39 -5.35 1.75 -10.81
C ALA A 39 -4.27 2.35 -9.90
N HIS A 40 -4.50 3.57 -9.41
CA HIS A 40 -3.62 4.24 -8.48
C HIS A 40 -3.58 3.53 -7.11
N TRP A 41 -4.73 3.07 -6.61
CA TRP A 41 -4.78 2.26 -5.39
C TRP A 41 -3.97 0.96 -5.54
N LEU A 42 -4.10 0.24 -6.65
CA LEU A 42 -3.29 -0.97 -6.90
C LEU A 42 -1.79 -0.68 -6.94
N ARG A 43 -1.40 0.42 -7.59
CA ARG A 43 -0.01 0.86 -7.60
C ARG A 43 0.51 1.08 -6.17
N HIS A 44 -0.27 1.76 -5.33
CA HIS A 44 0.08 1.95 -3.93
C HIS A 44 0.14 0.63 -3.16
N THR A 45 -0.84 -0.27 -3.33
CA THR A 45 -0.83 -1.59 -2.68
C THR A 45 0.40 -2.41 -3.09
N SER A 46 0.71 -2.49 -4.39
CA SER A 46 1.90 -3.19 -4.88
C SER A 46 3.18 -2.59 -4.28
N ALA A 47 3.31 -1.27 -4.31
CA ALA A 47 4.47 -0.59 -3.76
C ALA A 47 4.62 -0.79 -2.25
N THR A 48 3.52 -0.78 -1.48
CA THR A 48 3.55 -1.06 -0.04
C THR A 48 3.98 -2.50 0.25
N VAL A 49 3.57 -3.47 -0.56
CA VAL A 49 3.98 -4.88 -0.42
C VAL A 49 5.46 -5.06 -0.80
N ASP A 50 5.93 -4.36 -1.83
CA ASP A 50 7.29 -4.48 -2.34
C ASP A 50 8.34 -3.73 -1.49
N ALA A 51 7.96 -2.60 -0.87
CA ALA A 51 8.88 -1.71 -0.16
C ALA A 51 9.78 -2.39 0.88
N PRO A 52 9.32 -3.30 1.75
CA PRO A 52 10.18 -3.98 2.71
C PRO A 52 11.28 -4.85 2.09
N LEU A 53 11.13 -5.24 0.82
CA LEU A 53 12.00 -6.19 0.11
C LEU A 53 12.87 -5.52 -0.96
N ARG A 54 12.67 -4.23 -1.23
CA ARG A 54 13.29 -3.49 -2.34
C ARG A 54 14.16 -2.35 -1.83
N ASN A 55 15.22 -2.03 -2.58
CA ASN A 55 15.94 -0.78 -2.39
C ASN A 55 15.01 0.40 -2.74
N PRO A 56 14.93 1.47 -1.92
CA PRO A 56 14.08 2.63 -2.19
C PRO A 56 14.28 3.29 -3.56
N LYS A 57 15.51 3.28 -4.09
CA LYS A 57 15.83 3.87 -5.39
C LYS A 57 15.26 3.03 -6.54
N ASP A 58 15.36 1.71 -6.46
CA ASP A 58 14.79 0.82 -7.48
C ASP A 58 13.26 0.93 -7.51
N LEU A 59 12.63 0.97 -6.33
CA LEU A 59 11.18 1.16 -6.22
C LEU A 59 10.75 2.56 -6.72
N GLN A 60 11.58 3.59 -6.52
CA GLN A 60 11.33 4.93 -7.07
C GLN A 60 11.30 4.92 -8.60
N GLU A 61 12.27 4.26 -9.26
CA GLU A 61 12.34 4.16 -10.72
C GLU A 61 11.14 3.39 -11.30
N ASP A 62 10.75 2.27 -10.67
CA ASP A 62 9.54 1.51 -11.04
C ASP A 62 8.28 2.38 -10.93
N LEU A 63 8.22 3.20 -9.89
CA LEU A 63 7.14 4.14 -9.64
C LEU A 63 7.33 5.49 -10.36
N ARG A 64 8.37 5.66 -11.16
CA ARG A 64 8.66 6.90 -11.91
C ARG A 64 8.45 8.17 -11.07
N HIS A 65 8.78 8.12 -9.78
CA HIS A 65 8.70 9.28 -8.93
C HIS A 65 9.89 10.18 -9.26
N SER A 66 9.62 11.46 -9.52
CA SER A 66 10.67 12.44 -9.83
C SER A 66 11.62 12.68 -8.65
N ASN A 67 11.22 12.34 -7.43
CA ASN A 67 12.01 12.53 -6.23
C ASN A 67 11.99 11.29 -5.33
N LEU A 68 13.15 10.89 -4.84
CA LEU A 68 13.31 9.74 -3.95
C LEU A 68 12.52 9.90 -2.65
N SER A 69 12.44 11.12 -2.12
CA SER A 69 11.73 11.37 -0.86
C SER A 69 10.24 11.08 -0.95
N THR A 70 9.61 11.19 -2.13
CA THR A 70 8.20 10.82 -2.31
C THR A 70 7.99 9.32 -2.07
N THR A 71 8.88 8.48 -2.62
CA THR A 71 8.84 7.02 -2.40
C THR A 71 9.14 6.67 -0.95
N GLN A 72 10.19 7.26 -0.38
CA GLN A 72 10.59 6.98 1.01
C GLN A 72 9.51 7.38 2.00
N ASN A 73 9.01 8.61 1.94
CA ASN A 73 7.99 9.10 2.88
C ASN A 73 6.67 8.34 2.78
N THR A 74 6.36 7.75 1.62
CA THR A 74 5.07 7.08 1.39
C THR A 74 5.13 5.60 1.78
N TYR A 75 6.23 4.91 1.50
CA TYR A 75 6.30 3.44 1.62
C TYR A 75 7.33 2.95 2.63
N TYR A 76 8.30 3.77 3.02
CA TYR A 76 9.35 3.40 3.97
C TYR A 76 9.14 4.15 5.28
N HIS A 77 8.50 3.49 6.26
CA HIS A 77 8.35 4.02 7.61
C HIS A 77 9.59 3.66 8.45
N SER A 78 10.75 4.20 8.07
CA SER A 78 12.01 3.93 8.79
C SER A 78 12.01 4.49 10.22
N HIS A 79 11.27 5.58 10.50
CA HIS A 79 11.34 6.24 11.80
C HIS A 79 10.35 5.73 12.86
N ASP A 80 9.14 5.32 12.50
CA ASP A 80 8.13 4.97 13.52
C ASP A 80 8.36 3.60 14.15
N GLN A 81 8.83 2.62 13.36
CA GLN A 81 9.15 1.30 13.90
C GLN A 81 10.41 1.34 14.77
N GLU A 82 11.50 1.98 14.33
CA GLU A 82 12.73 2.11 15.13
C GLU A 82 12.51 2.94 16.40
N ARG A 83 11.69 4.00 16.36
CA ARG A 83 11.34 4.80 17.55
C ARG A 83 10.44 4.03 18.52
N ALA A 84 9.46 3.27 18.03
CA ALA A 84 8.65 2.39 18.88
C ALA A 84 9.51 1.28 19.53
N HIS A 85 10.47 0.71 18.78
CA HIS A 85 11.43 -0.26 19.30
C HIS A 85 12.47 0.35 20.27
N SER A 86 12.90 1.60 20.06
CA SER A 86 13.84 2.27 20.97
C SER A 86 13.17 2.72 22.28
N VAL A 87 11.92 3.20 22.23
CA VAL A 87 11.13 3.54 23.42
C VAL A 87 10.86 2.30 24.28
N LYS A 88 10.68 1.12 23.67
CA LYS A 88 10.53 -0.15 24.40
C LYS A 88 11.79 -0.54 25.21
N ARG A 89 12.97 0.03 24.90
CA ARG A 89 14.24 -0.22 25.61
C ARG A 89 14.57 0.82 26.67
N ILE A 90 13.84 1.93 26.75
CA ILE A 90 13.98 2.91 27.81
C ILE A 90 13.14 2.41 29.00
N GLY A 91 13.68 1.47 29.75
CA GLY A 91 13.15 1.12 31.06
C GLY A 91 13.20 2.36 31.97
N MET A 92 12.16 2.57 32.76
CA MET A 92 12.02 3.63 33.78
C MET A 92 13.15 3.60 34.84
N ARG A 93 14.37 3.98 34.45
CA ARG A 93 15.53 4.20 35.32
C ARG A 93 16.08 5.59 35.04
N ASP A 94 15.38 6.60 35.55
CA ASP A 94 15.95 7.84 36.12
C ASP A 94 14.83 8.83 36.42
N ARG A 95 14.05 8.49 37.44
CA ARG A 95 13.33 9.50 38.24
C ARG A 95 13.71 9.28 39.70
N GLY A 96 14.98 9.56 39.99
CA GLY A 96 15.46 9.91 41.32
C GLY A 96 15.38 11.42 41.51
#